data_AF-A0A7Z9K767-F1
#
_entry.id   AF-A0A7Z9K767-F1
#
_cell.length_a   1.000
_cell.length_b   1.000
_cell.length_c   1.000
_cell.angle_alpha   90.00
_cell.angle_beta   90.00
_cell.angle_gamma   90.00
#
_symmetry.space_group_name_H-M   'P 1'
#
loop_
_entity.id
_entity.type
_entity.pdbx_description
1 polymer ?
#
loop_
_entity_poly.entity_id
_entity_poly.type
_entity_poly.pdbx_seq_one_letter_code
_entity_poly.pdbx_strand_id
1 'polypeptide(L)'
;MKRFLPALLSLVVVLLPSLEGWGAPECPGSYDKGTWNNCLGTYTWSPQNKYVGTWKDGKKHGQGTHTFPDGSQYVGTWKNGNKHGQGTYTFTDGRKYEGELKNNKFNGQGTLTYTTGDTYAGEWKDGNKHGQGTYSSPDGSKYIGA
;
A
#
# COMPACT_ATOMS: atom_id res chain seq x y z
N MET A 1 28.48 -33.44 8.16
CA MET A 1 27.19 -32.92 8.63
C MET A 1 26.93 -31.57 7.97
N LYS A 2 26.24 -31.55 6.83
CA LYS A 2 25.87 -30.30 6.12
C LYS A 2 24.47 -29.92 6.58
N ARG A 3 24.36 -28.87 7.41
CA ARG A 3 23.07 -28.30 7.81
C ARG A 3 22.54 -27.46 6.65
N PHE A 4 21.49 -27.97 6.00
CA PHE A 4 20.67 -27.16 5.09
C PHE A 4 19.85 -26.18 5.95
N LEU A 5 20.04 -24.88 5.74
CA LEU A 5 19.06 -23.88 6.16
C LEU A 5 17.85 -23.98 5.23
N PRO A 6 16.60 -23.98 5.73
CA PRO A 6 15.45 -23.88 4.85
C PRO A 6 15.36 -22.44 4.33
N ALA A 7 15.20 -22.31 3.01
CA ALA A 7 14.82 -21.06 2.38
C ALA A 7 13.48 -20.61 2.98
N LEU A 8 13.47 -19.42 3.58
CA LEU A 8 12.24 -18.75 4.00
C LEU A 8 11.45 -18.43 2.73
N LEU A 9 10.50 -19.29 2.41
CA LEU A 9 9.39 -18.97 1.52
C LEU A 9 8.71 -17.75 2.13
N SER A 10 8.95 -16.56 1.58
CA SER A 10 8.15 -15.38 1.88
C SER A 10 6.75 -15.64 1.34
N LEU A 11 5.98 -16.36 2.15
CA LEU A 11 4.55 -16.45 2.02
C LEU A 11 4.06 -15.02 2.22
N VAL A 12 3.85 -14.29 1.13
CA VAL A 12 2.93 -13.16 1.15
C VAL A 12 1.57 -13.80 1.41
N VAL A 13 1.31 -14.12 2.67
CA VAL A 13 -0.04 -14.22 3.17
C VAL A 13 -0.57 -12.82 2.90
N VAL A 14 -1.28 -12.67 1.78
CA VAL A 14 -2.29 -11.64 1.68
C VAL A 14 -3.26 -12.02 2.79
N LEU A 15 -2.96 -11.57 4.00
CA LEU A 15 -3.94 -11.45 5.06
C LEU A 15 -4.93 -10.47 4.44
N LEU A 16 -5.87 -11.00 3.67
CA LEU A 16 -7.20 -10.42 3.63
C LEU A 16 -7.56 -10.43 5.11
N PRO A 17 -7.56 -9.27 5.80
CA PRO A 17 -8.17 -9.26 7.12
C PRO A 17 -9.54 -9.88 6.90
N SER A 18 -9.89 -10.86 7.73
CA SER A 18 -11.24 -11.39 7.75
C SER A 18 -12.19 -10.19 7.68
N LEU A 19 -13.24 -10.29 6.84
CA LEU A 19 -14.24 -9.23 6.66
C LEU A 19 -14.85 -8.76 8.00
N GLU A 20 -14.65 -9.53 9.06
CA GLU A 20 -15.02 -9.30 10.45
C GLU A 20 -14.26 -8.17 11.17
N GLY A 21 -13.10 -7.72 10.68
CA GLY A 21 -12.25 -6.79 11.46
C GLY A 21 -12.57 -5.30 11.32
N TRP A 22 -13.48 -4.91 10.42
CA TRP A 22 -13.55 -3.53 9.91
C TRP A 22 -14.88 -2.84 10.22
N GLY A 23 -15.80 -3.54 10.87
CA GLY A 23 -17.06 -3.00 11.41
C GLY A 23 -18.05 -2.43 10.39
N ALA A 24 -17.71 -2.41 9.10
CA ALA A 24 -18.58 -1.94 8.02
C ALA A 24 -19.40 -3.09 7.44
N PRO A 25 -20.71 -2.88 7.15
CA PRO A 25 -21.52 -3.88 6.47
C PRO A 25 -21.00 -4.13 5.04
N GLU A 26 -21.31 -5.30 4.48
CA GLU A 26 -21.03 -5.56 3.06
C GLU A 26 -21.81 -4.61 2.15
N CYS A 27 -21.20 -4.20 1.04
CA CYS A 27 -21.89 -3.38 0.06
C CYS A 27 -22.98 -4.19 -0.66
N PRO A 28 -24.18 -3.60 -0.87
CA PRO A 28 -25.29 -4.32 -1.49
C PRO A 28 -25.06 -4.50 -2.99
N GLY A 29 -25.39 -5.69 -3.49
CA GLY A 29 -25.46 -5.99 -4.92
C GLY A 29 -24.16 -5.79 -5.69
N SER A 30 -24.27 -5.55 -7.00
CA SER A 30 -23.13 -5.14 -7.83
C SER A 30 -22.71 -3.70 -7.52
N TYR A 31 -21.48 -3.34 -7.90
CA TYR A 31 -21.01 -1.97 -7.74
C TYR A 31 -21.97 -0.95 -8.34
N ASP A 32 -22.44 -0.05 -7.48
CA ASP A 32 -23.28 1.08 -7.85
C ASP A 32 -22.80 2.34 -7.11
N LYS A 33 -22.54 3.39 -7.89
CA LYS A 33 -21.98 4.65 -7.37
C LYS A 33 -22.92 5.38 -6.40
N GLY A 34 -24.24 5.16 -6.52
CA GLY A 34 -25.25 5.77 -5.64
C GLY A 34 -25.50 5.00 -4.36
N THR A 35 -25.20 3.69 -4.34
CA THR A 35 -25.63 2.78 -3.26
C THR A 35 -24.48 2.35 -2.35
N TRP A 36 -23.24 2.28 -2.86
CA TRP A 36 -22.09 1.85 -2.07
C TRP A 36 -21.59 2.98 -1.15
N ASN A 37 -22.12 3.00 0.07
CA ASN A 37 -21.83 4.02 1.07
C ASN A 37 -21.60 3.43 2.47
N ASN A 38 -20.46 3.74 3.08
CA ASN A 38 -19.99 3.23 4.37
C ASN A 38 -20.05 1.69 4.47
N CYS A 39 -19.62 1.01 3.42
CA CYS A 39 -19.68 -0.44 3.30
C CYS A 39 -18.36 -1.02 2.79
N LEU A 40 -18.14 -2.32 3.01
CA LEU A 40 -17.00 -3.09 2.55
C LEU A 40 -17.36 -3.83 1.25
N GLY A 41 -16.58 -3.62 0.19
CA GLY A 41 -16.90 -4.17 -1.12
C GLY A 41 -15.68 -4.43 -1.98
N THR A 42 -15.85 -5.35 -2.94
CA THR A 42 -14.86 -5.64 -3.98
C THR A 42 -15.33 -5.11 -5.32
N TYR A 43 -14.51 -4.31 -5.99
CA TYR A 43 -14.75 -3.93 -7.38
C TYR A 43 -13.58 -4.37 -8.26
N THR A 44 -13.90 -5.07 -9.33
CA THR A 44 -12.95 -5.67 -10.27
C THR A 44 -13.14 -5.01 -11.63
N TRP A 45 -12.19 -4.16 -12.03
CA TRP A 45 -12.16 -3.56 -13.38
C TRP A 45 -11.68 -4.58 -14.43
N SER A 46 -10.74 -5.44 -14.06
CA SER A 46 -10.24 -6.57 -14.85
C SER A 46 -9.64 -7.62 -13.90
N PRO A 47 -9.30 -8.84 -14.36
CA PRO A 47 -8.74 -9.86 -13.48
C PRO A 47 -7.48 -9.41 -12.70
N GLN A 48 -6.68 -8.52 -13.30
CA GLN A 48 -5.46 -7.95 -12.69
C GLN A 48 -5.68 -6.58 -12.04
N ASN A 49 -6.87 -5.99 -12.13
CA ASN A 49 -7.17 -4.67 -11.58
C ASN A 49 -8.41 -4.73 -10.67
N LYS A 50 -8.19 -4.75 -9.35
CA LYS A 50 -9.26 -4.84 -8.37
C LYS A 50 -8.97 -4.03 -7.12
N TYR A 51 -10.04 -3.55 -6.50
CA TYR A 51 -10.02 -2.92 -5.19
C TYR A 51 -10.89 -3.72 -4.23
N VAL A 52 -10.35 -3.98 -3.04
CA VAL A 52 -11.05 -4.60 -1.92
C VAL A 52 -10.89 -3.66 -0.73
N GLY A 53 -11.99 -3.11 -0.22
CA GLY A 53 -11.92 -2.18 0.91
C GLY A 53 -13.22 -1.43 1.12
N THR A 54 -13.15 -0.42 1.97
CA THR A 54 -14.33 0.38 2.29
C THR A 54 -14.66 1.37 1.18
N TRP A 55 -15.95 1.67 1.05
CA TRP A 55 -16.52 2.58 0.06
C TRP A 55 -17.38 3.62 0.76
N LYS A 56 -17.35 4.85 0.23
CA LYS A 56 -18.19 5.96 0.66
C LYS A 56 -18.59 6.77 -0.57
N ASP A 57 -19.89 7.02 -0.73
CA ASP A 57 -20.44 7.74 -1.89
C ASP A 57 -19.92 7.19 -3.24
N GLY A 58 -19.85 5.86 -3.37
CA GLY A 58 -19.37 5.17 -4.56
C GLY A 58 -17.86 5.29 -4.84
N LYS A 59 -17.09 5.83 -3.89
CA LYS A 59 -15.64 6.05 -3.99
C LYS A 59 -14.89 5.22 -2.96
N LYS A 60 -13.68 4.78 -3.32
CA LYS A 60 -12.71 4.19 -2.38
C LYS A 60 -12.49 5.14 -1.22
N HIS A 61 -12.70 4.65 0.00
CA HIS A 61 -12.61 5.44 1.23
C HIS A 61 -12.16 4.55 2.38
N GLY A 62 -11.68 5.12 3.48
CA GLY A 62 -11.27 4.34 4.66
C GLY A 62 -10.06 3.48 4.33
N GLN A 63 -10.07 2.22 4.70
CA GLN A 63 -8.95 1.31 4.43
C GLN A 63 -9.24 0.46 3.18
N GLY A 64 -8.20 0.03 2.48
CA GLY A 64 -8.38 -0.88 1.34
C GLY A 64 -7.10 -1.24 0.59
N THR A 65 -7.22 -2.29 -0.21
CA THR A 65 -6.18 -2.84 -1.07
C THR A 65 -6.55 -2.64 -2.52
N HIS A 66 -5.67 -2.03 -3.32
CA HIS A 66 -5.79 -1.94 -4.77
C HIS A 66 -4.64 -2.72 -5.42
N THR A 67 -4.97 -3.78 -6.16
CA THR A 67 -4.05 -4.45 -7.08
C THR A 67 -4.17 -3.81 -8.46
N PHE A 68 -3.06 -3.29 -8.99
CA PHE A 68 -3.00 -2.58 -10.27
C PHE A 68 -2.72 -3.54 -11.44
N PRO A 69 -3.08 -3.16 -12.68
CA PRO A 69 -2.87 -4.00 -13.87
C PRO A 69 -1.41 -4.44 -14.08
N ASP A 70 -0.45 -3.63 -13.66
CA ASP A 70 0.99 -3.90 -13.79
C ASP A 70 1.50 -4.91 -12.74
N GLY A 71 0.68 -5.28 -11.76
CA GLY A 71 1.03 -6.15 -10.64
C GLY A 71 1.46 -5.39 -9.37
N SER A 72 1.59 -4.07 -9.43
CA SER A 72 1.84 -3.27 -8.22
C SER A 72 0.62 -3.33 -7.29
N GLN A 73 0.85 -3.04 -6.02
CA GLN A 73 -0.19 -3.08 -5.00
C GLN A 73 -0.09 -1.88 -4.07
N TYR A 74 -1.24 -1.33 -3.69
CA TYR A 74 -1.35 -0.41 -2.57
C TYR A 74 -2.26 -0.98 -1.50
N VAL A 75 -1.79 -0.97 -0.25
CA VAL A 75 -2.58 -1.32 0.95
C VAL A 75 -2.54 -0.13 1.88
N GLY A 76 -3.68 0.44 2.22
CA GLY A 76 -3.72 1.51 3.20
C GLY A 76 -4.95 2.38 3.07
N THR A 77 -4.79 3.65 3.45
CA THR A 77 -5.89 4.57 3.63
C THR A 77 -6.28 5.27 2.31
N TRP A 78 -7.57 5.45 2.12
CA TRP A 78 -8.20 6.05 0.95
C TRP A 78 -9.13 7.19 1.38
N LYS A 79 -9.13 8.26 0.59
CA LYS A 79 -10.05 9.39 0.77
C LYS A 79 -10.52 9.87 -0.59
N ASN A 80 -11.84 9.82 -0.79
CA ASN A 80 -12.50 10.33 -2.00
C ASN A 80 -11.93 9.73 -3.30
N GLY A 81 -11.60 8.44 -3.29
CA GLY A 81 -11.05 7.73 -4.45
C GLY A 81 -9.51 7.76 -4.56
N ASN A 82 -8.83 8.57 -3.74
CA ASN A 82 -7.38 8.74 -3.78
C ASN A 82 -6.69 8.05 -2.61
N LYS A 83 -5.47 7.53 -2.85
CA LYS A 83 -4.57 7.07 -1.78
C LYS A 83 -4.23 8.27 -0.89
N HIS A 84 -4.44 8.15 0.41
CA HIS A 84 -4.37 9.27 1.35
C HIS A 84 -4.14 8.77 2.77
N GLY A 85 -3.25 9.37 3.56
CA GLY A 85 -2.89 8.90 4.89
C GLY A 85 -1.81 7.82 4.82
N GLN A 86 -1.73 6.96 5.85
CA GLN A 86 -0.72 5.91 5.91
C GLN A 86 -1.05 4.77 4.94
N GLY A 87 -0.02 4.22 4.31
CA GLY A 87 -0.11 2.99 3.54
C GLY A 87 1.21 2.47 3.01
N THR A 88 1.12 1.31 2.40
CA THR A 88 2.22 0.57 1.79
C THR A 88 1.98 0.46 0.29
N TYR A 89 2.95 0.88 -0.51
CA TYR A 89 2.96 0.70 -1.97
C TYR A 89 4.06 -0.29 -2.35
N THR A 90 3.68 -1.44 -2.88
CA THR A 90 4.59 -2.44 -3.42
C THR A 90 4.66 -2.26 -4.93
N PHE A 91 5.86 -1.98 -5.44
CA PHE A 91 6.12 -1.79 -6.86
C PHE A 91 6.26 -3.14 -7.57
N THR A 92 6.06 -3.14 -8.89
CA THR A 92 6.21 -4.33 -9.75
C THR A 92 7.62 -4.90 -9.73
N ASP A 93 8.63 -4.05 -9.54
CA ASP A 93 10.04 -4.40 -9.44
C ASP A 93 10.45 -4.87 -8.03
N GLY A 94 9.50 -5.00 -7.09
CA GLY A 94 9.75 -5.48 -5.73
C GLY A 94 10.17 -4.38 -4.74
N ARG A 95 10.34 -3.13 -5.16
CA ARG A 95 10.51 -2.02 -4.22
C ARG A 95 9.26 -1.87 -3.35
N LYS A 96 9.42 -1.29 -2.17
CA LYS A 96 8.32 -1.05 -1.22
C LYS A 96 8.42 0.34 -0.61
N TYR A 97 7.36 1.13 -0.70
CA TYR A 97 7.20 2.37 0.04
C TYR A 97 6.25 2.16 1.21
N GLU A 98 6.61 2.63 2.39
CA GLU A 98 5.78 2.63 3.60
C GLU A 98 5.77 4.03 4.19
N GLY A 99 4.61 4.67 4.26
CA GLY A 99 4.51 6.01 4.83
C GLY A 99 3.25 6.75 4.40
N GLU A 100 3.34 8.07 4.46
CA GLU A 100 2.22 8.96 4.16
C GLU A 100 2.00 9.13 2.66
N LEU A 101 0.73 9.21 2.27
CA LEU A 101 0.29 9.57 0.93
C LEU A 101 -0.71 10.72 1.02
N LYS A 102 -0.70 11.59 0.01
CA LYS A 102 -1.68 12.64 -0.17
C LYS A 102 -2.03 12.74 -1.64
N ASN A 103 -3.30 12.56 -1.96
CA ASN A 103 -3.83 12.66 -3.32
C ASN A 103 -3.02 11.81 -4.32
N ASN A 104 -2.82 10.53 -3.99
CA ASN A 104 -2.06 9.54 -4.78
C ASN A 104 -0.54 9.69 -4.81
N LYS A 105 0.04 10.69 -4.14
CA LYS A 105 1.48 10.92 -4.13
C LYS A 105 2.09 10.66 -2.75
N PHE A 106 3.28 10.08 -2.70
CA PHE A 106 4.08 10.02 -1.48
C PHE A 106 4.31 11.42 -0.94
N ASN A 107 4.03 11.62 0.34
CA ASN A 107 4.12 12.89 1.04
C ASN A 107 4.45 12.62 2.50
N GLY A 108 4.84 13.65 3.26
CA GLY A 108 5.08 13.50 4.69
C GLY A 108 6.29 12.62 4.97
N GLN A 109 6.23 11.81 6.02
CA GLN A 109 7.30 10.85 6.33
C GLN A 109 7.07 9.51 5.63
N GLY A 110 8.14 8.91 5.12
CA GLY A 110 8.06 7.58 4.53
C GLY A 110 9.42 6.93 4.28
N THR A 111 9.38 5.60 4.17
CA THR A 111 10.53 4.74 3.89
C THR A 111 10.35 4.05 2.55
N LEU A 112 11.31 4.21 1.64
CA LEU A 112 11.43 3.42 0.42
C LEU A 112 12.52 2.37 0.61
N THR A 113 12.14 1.10 0.55
CA THR A 113 13.03 -0.05 0.57
C THR A 113 13.26 -0.54 -0.86
N TYR A 114 14.53 -0.65 -1.25
CA TYR A 114 14.97 -1.17 -2.53
C TYR A 114 15.15 -2.69 -2.47
N THR A 115 15.11 -3.36 -3.62
CA THR A 115 15.32 -4.81 -3.70
C THR A 115 16.74 -5.24 -3.33
N THR A 116 17.70 -4.32 -3.39
CA THR A 116 19.07 -4.50 -2.88
C THR A 116 19.13 -4.56 -1.36
N GLY A 117 18.06 -4.17 -0.66
CA GLY A 117 18.02 -3.99 0.79
C GLY A 117 18.38 -2.57 1.25
N ASP A 118 18.81 -1.71 0.33
CA ASP A 118 19.01 -0.28 0.64
C ASP A 118 17.68 0.36 1.03
N THR A 119 17.74 1.38 1.88
CA THR A 119 16.57 2.12 2.33
C THR A 119 16.81 3.62 2.23
N TYR A 120 15.76 4.36 1.90
CA TYR A 120 15.67 5.79 2.14
C TYR A 120 14.51 6.05 3.10
N ALA A 121 14.78 6.62 4.26
CA ALA A 121 13.77 7.05 5.23
C ALA A 121 13.86 8.57 5.40
N GLY A 122 12.76 9.29 5.16
CA GLY A 122 12.79 10.74 5.25
C GLY A 122 11.50 11.41 4.79
N GLU A 123 11.62 12.71 4.56
CA GLU A 123 10.55 13.55 4.07
C GLU A 123 10.27 13.32 2.57
N TRP A 124 8.99 13.40 2.22
CA TRP A 124 8.49 13.27 0.86
C TRP A 124 7.53 14.42 0.55
N LYS A 125 7.60 14.91 -0.68
CA LYS A 125 6.70 15.94 -1.19
C LYS A 125 6.36 15.66 -2.65
N ASP A 126 5.06 15.53 -2.92
CA ASP A 126 4.55 15.34 -4.28
C ASP A 126 5.21 14.17 -5.05
N GLY A 127 5.55 13.09 -4.34
CA GLY A 127 6.16 11.89 -4.92
C GLY A 127 7.69 11.90 -4.96
N ASN A 128 8.33 12.98 -4.54
CA ASN A 128 9.78 13.12 -4.53
C ASN A 128 10.32 13.10 -3.10
N LYS A 129 11.53 12.55 -2.94
CA LYS A 129 12.34 12.74 -1.74
C LYS A 129 12.53 14.26 -1.54
N HIS A 130 12.35 14.73 -0.32
CA HIS A 130 12.40 16.15 0.01
C HIS A 130 12.97 16.30 1.41
N GLY A 131 13.60 17.42 1.76
CA GLY A 131 14.01 17.70 3.13
C GLY A 131 14.91 16.61 3.71
N GLN A 132 14.90 16.47 5.04
CA GLN A 132 15.81 15.56 5.70
C GLN A 132 15.48 14.09 5.40
N GLY A 133 16.52 13.32 5.09
CA GLY A 133 16.42 11.89 4.88
C GLY A 133 17.72 11.15 5.19
N THR A 134 17.57 9.88 5.53
CA THR A 134 18.67 8.94 5.77
C THR A 134 18.62 7.84 4.73
N TYR A 135 19.71 7.70 3.97
CA TYR A 135 19.98 6.51 3.18
C TYR A 135 20.74 5.50 4.05
N SER A 136 20.29 4.25 4.10
CA SER A 136 21.01 3.17 4.79
C SER A 136 21.21 1.98 3.85
N SER A 137 22.43 1.45 3.84
CA SER A 137 22.76 0.22 3.09
C SER A 137 22.72 -1.01 4.01
N PRO A 138 22.58 -2.23 3.47
CA PRO A 138 22.55 -3.47 4.27
C PRO A 138 23.81 -3.73 5.12
N ASP A 139 24.96 -3.14 4.74
CA ASP A 139 26.22 -3.22 5.49
C ASP A 139 26.25 -2.31 6.73
N GLY A 140 25.18 -1.53 6.97
CA GLY A 140 25.05 -0.61 8.09
C GLY A 140 25.55 0.80 7.81
N SER A 141 26.13 1.07 6.64
CA SER A 141 26.51 2.43 6.22
C SER A 141 25.28 3.34 6.12
N LYS A 142 25.45 4.61 6.51
CA LYS A 142 24.39 5.61 6.50
C LYS A 142 24.87 6.94 5.93
N TYR A 143 24.01 7.56 5.14
CA TYR A 143 24.16 8.93 4.68
C TYR A 143 22.94 9.75 5.09
N ILE A 144 23.16 10.88 5.75
CA ILE A 144 22.11 11.79 6.24
C ILE A 144 22.25 13.10 5.47
N GLY A 145 21.15 13.57 4.86
CA GLY A 145 21.16 14.79 4.05
C GLY A 145 19.77 15.39 3.86
N ALA A 146 19.73 16.57 3.24
CA ALA A 146 18.53 17.36 2.93
C ALA A 146 18.24 17.41 1.42
#